data_AF-A0A914ZVY5-F1
#
_entry.id   AF-A0A914ZVY5-F1
#
_cell.length_a   1.000
_cell.length_b   1.000
_cell.length_c   1.000
_cell.angle_alpha   90.00
_cell.angle_beta   90.00
_cell.angle_gamma   90.00
#
_symmetry.space_group_name_H-M   'P 1'
#
loop_
_entity.id
_entity.type
_entity.pdbx_description
1 polymer ?
#
loop_
_entity_poly.entity_id
_entity_poly.type
_entity_poly.pdbx_seq_one_letter_code
_entity_poly.pdbx_strand_id
1 'polypeptide(L)'
;FLVFRTFGGGTGSGFTSLLVERLSAEYVKKTKLEFSIYPAPRMCSAVVEPYNSVLTTHIIIDYSDCSFIFDNEAIYDVSRRNLDIESPSYTNLNRLIAQVISSGTAPLRFNGPLNVDLAEFQTNLVPYPRIHFPLVAYAPFVSAERAYYEAFSVNDITNACFETVNQMVEVGINCQPPTVVPEGDLAKVTKTACMLANTTAISEAWGRLNLNLDLMFAKRAFVHWYVGKGMEEGKFAEAREVLAALKKDY
;
A
#
# COMPACT_ATOMS: atom_id res chain seq x y z
N PHE A 1 -2.79 10.50 12.44
CA PHE A 1 -1.45 9.89 12.38
C PHE A 1 -1.24 9.32 11.00
N LEU A 2 -0.03 9.46 10.45
CA LEU A 2 0.41 8.74 9.25
C LEU A 2 1.42 7.69 9.71
N VAL A 3 1.18 6.42 9.39
CA VAL A 3 1.99 5.28 9.87
C VAL A 3 2.57 4.55 8.66
N PHE A 4 3.89 4.53 8.54
CA PHE A 4 4.61 3.88 7.43
C PHE A 4 5.17 2.55 7.92
N ARG A 5 4.79 1.43 7.29
CA ARG A 5 5.15 0.09 7.77
C ARG A 5 5.22 -0.96 6.66
N THR A 6 5.67 -2.17 7.04
CA THR A 6 5.66 -3.35 6.16
C THR A 6 4.84 -4.45 6.81
N PHE A 7 4.06 -5.20 6.02
CA PHE A 7 3.31 -6.36 6.50
C PHE A 7 4.23 -7.55 6.81
N GLY A 8 5.30 -7.70 6.02
CA GLY A 8 6.17 -8.87 6.05
C GLY A 8 7.16 -8.94 7.21
N GLY A 9 7.67 -7.80 7.69
CA GLY A 9 8.72 -7.75 8.72
C GLY A 9 8.15 -7.81 10.15
N GLY A 10 8.84 -8.51 11.07
CA GLY A 10 8.35 -8.71 12.44
C GLY A 10 8.11 -7.42 13.25
N THR A 11 8.93 -6.38 13.05
CA THR A 11 8.70 -5.06 13.66
C THR A 11 7.57 -4.30 12.96
N GLY A 12 7.58 -4.24 11.62
CA GLY A 12 6.58 -3.52 10.83
C GLY A 12 5.15 -4.08 10.98
N SER A 13 5.04 -5.37 11.27
CA SER A 13 3.80 -6.06 11.66
C SER A 13 3.53 -5.90 13.17
N GLY A 14 4.23 -6.66 14.01
CA GLY A 14 3.88 -6.85 15.41
C GLY A 14 4.00 -5.60 16.30
N PHE A 15 5.09 -4.83 16.16
CA PHE A 15 5.22 -3.58 16.93
C PHE A 15 4.22 -2.52 16.44
N THR A 16 4.01 -2.41 15.13
CA THR A 16 3.05 -1.42 14.61
C THR A 16 1.60 -1.76 14.96
N SER A 17 1.20 -3.02 14.92
CA SER A 17 -0.13 -3.46 15.39
C SER A 17 -0.37 -3.05 16.85
N LEU A 18 0.60 -3.29 17.74
CA LEU A 18 0.53 -2.83 19.14
C LEU A 18 0.52 -1.30 19.26
N LEU A 19 1.31 -0.59 18.45
CA LEU A 19 1.33 0.87 18.44
C LEU A 19 -0.02 1.46 18.03
N VAL A 20 -0.66 0.92 16.99
CA VAL A 20 -1.94 1.40 16.46
C VAL A 20 -3.10 1.06 17.41
N GLU A 21 -3.07 -0.10 18.08
CA GLU A 21 -3.96 -0.43 19.20
C GLU A 21 -3.87 0.62 20.33
N ARG A 22 -2.65 0.95 20.77
CA ARG A 22 -2.40 1.94 21.85
C ARG A 22 -2.78 3.37 21.44
N LEU A 23 -2.44 3.78 20.22
CA LEU A 23 -2.87 5.06 19.66
C LEU A 23 -4.40 5.15 19.55
N SER A 24 -5.09 4.04 19.27
CA SER A 24 -6.56 4.01 19.22
C SER A 24 -7.18 4.15 20.61
N ALA A 25 -6.58 3.54 21.63
CA ALA A 25 -7.03 3.67 23.01
C ALA A 25 -6.86 5.09 23.58
N GLU A 26 -5.75 5.77 23.26
CA GLU A 26 -5.45 7.12 23.78
C GLU A 26 -6.04 8.25 22.91
N TYR A 27 -6.07 8.06 21.57
CA TYR A 27 -6.45 9.10 20.59
C TYR A 27 -7.62 8.68 19.70
N VAL A 28 -8.69 8.11 20.30
CA VAL A 28 -9.92 7.61 19.63
C VAL A 28 -10.42 8.52 18.49
N LYS A 29 -10.41 9.85 18.69
CA LYS A 29 -10.93 10.84 17.72
C LYS A 29 -9.94 11.26 16.61
N LYS A 30 -8.77 10.63 16.50
CA LYS A 30 -7.75 10.98 15.51
C LYS A 30 -7.68 9.91 14.42
N THR A 31 -7.85 10.34 13.18
CA THR A 31 -7.70 9.49 11.99
C THR A 31 -6.28 8.90 11.91
N LYS A 32 -6.19 7.62 11.59
CA LYS A 32 -4.98 6.80 11.47
C LYS A 32 -4.94 6.27 10.04
N LEU A 33 -4.10 6.90 9.22
CA LEU A 33 -3.82 6.44 7.86
C LEU A 33 -2.53 5.63 7.87
N GLU A 34 -2.57 4.42 7.32
CA GLU A 34 -1.38 3.60 7.13
C GLU A 34 -0.92 3.61 5.67
N PHE A 35 0.38 3.66 5.45
CA PHE A 35 1.01 3.38 4.16
C PHE A 35 1.85 2.11 4.34
N SER A 36 1.37 1.03 3.72
CA SER A 36 1.73 -0.33 4.07
C SER A 36 2.31 -1.08 2.88
N ILE A 37 3.56 -1.53 3.01
CA ILE A 37 4.20 -2.35 1.98
C ILE A 37 3.77 -3.81 2.13
N TYR A 38 3.15 -4.34 1.08
CA TYR A 38 2.68 -5.71 0.94
C TYR A 38 3.83 -6.65 0.52
N PRO A 39 3.90 -7.89 1.05
CA PRO A 39 4.93 -8.84 0.67
C PRO A 39 4.74 -9.34 -0.78
N ALA A 40 5.78 -9.19 -1.58
CA ALA A 40 5.81 -9.72 -2.94
C ALA A 40 6.30 -11.18 -2.94
N PRO A 41 5.56 -12.16 -3.47
CA PRO A 41 5.95 -13.57 -3.43
C PRO A 41 7.27 -13.84 -4.17
N ARG A 42 7.63 -13.03 -5.17
CA ARG A 42 8.89 -13.14 -5.93
C ARG A 42 10.05 -12.35 -5.32
N MET A 43 9.79 -11.45 -4.36
CA MET A 43 10.79 -10.64 -3.65
C MET A 43 10.70 -10.79 -2.14
N CYS A 44 10.29 -11.99 -1.73
CA CYS A 44 10.10 -12.37 -0.34
C CYS A 44 11.46 -12.33 0.38
N SER A 45 11.58 -11.47 1.38
CA SER A 45 12.79 -11.29 2.19
C SER A 45 12.86 -12.28 3.35
N ALA A 46 11.71 -12.75 3.83
CA ALA A 46 11.60 -13.72 4.91
C ALA A 46 10.48 -14.73 4.65
N VAL A 47 10.79 -16.02 4.79
CA VAL A 47 9.86 -17.14 4.53
C VAL A 47 8.56 -17.06 5.38
N VAL A 48 8.59 -16.34 6.50
CA VAL A 48 7.45 -16.15 7.43
C VAL A 48 6.60 -14.90 7.15
N GLU A 49 6.85 -14.18 6.05
CA GLU A 49 6.04 -13.02 5.65
C GLU A 49 4.52 -13.29 5.61
N PRO A 50 4.00 -14.45 5.13
CA PRO A 50 2.56 -14.74 5.16
C PRO A 50 1.98 -14.75 6.58
N TYR A 51 2.69 -15.34 7.55
CA TYR A 51 2.25 -15.35 8.96
C TYR A 51 2.17 -13.93 9.54
N ASN A 52 3.24 -13.14 9.38
CA ASN A 52 3.29 -11.76 9.88
C ASN A 52 2.17 -10.90 9.27
N SER A 53 1.90 -11.10 7.98
CA SER A 53 0.87 -10.38 7.23
C SER A 53 -0.54 -10.72 7.68
N VAL A 54 -0.87 -12.00 7.89
CA VAL A 54 -2.20 -12.41 8.40
C VAL A 54 -2.45 -11.82 9.80
N LEU A 55 -1.46 -11.94 10.69
CA LEU A 55 -1.58 -11.50 12.08
C LEU A 55 -1.69 -9.97 12.19
N THR A 56 -0.92 -9.22 11.40
CA THR A 56 -1.01 -7.75 11.42
C THR A 56 -2.32 -7.25 10.83
N THR A 57 -2.79 -7.84 9.73
CA THR A 57 -4.08 -7.48 9.11
C THR A 57 -5.24 -7.76 10.06
N HIS A 58 -5.26 -8.88 10.77
CA HIS A 58 -6.30 -9.19 11.76
C HIS A 58 -6.48 -8.08 12.81
N ILE A 59 -5.39 -7.60 13.41
CA ILE A 59 -5.46 -6.51 14.41
C ILE A 59 -5.86 -5.18 13.74
N ILE A 60 -5.36 -4.91 12.54
CA ILE A 60 -5.44 -3.59 11.92
C ILE A 60 -6.81 -3.31 11.28
N ILE A 61 -7.57 -4.36 10.94
CA ILE A 61 -8.99 -4.24 10.52
C ILE A 61 -9.83 -3.47 11.57
N ASP A 62 -9.52 -3.60 12.86
CA ASP A 62 -10.31 -3.00 13.94
C ASP A 62 -9.78 -1.64 14.42
N TYR A 63 -8.52 -1.32 14.13
CA TYR A 63 -7.83 -0.13 14.68
C TYR A 63 -7.32 0.87 13.64
N SER A 64 -7.31 0.57 12.34
CA SER A 64 -6.95 1.53 11.28
C SER A 64 -8.19 2.14 10.64
N ASP A 65 -8.11 3.42 10.28
CA ASP A 65 -9.21 4.11 9.58
C ASP A 65 -9.13 3.93 8.07
N CYS A 66 -7.91 3.82 7.53
CA CYS A 66 -7.62 3.52 6.12
C CYS A 66 -6.16 3.05 5.99
N SER A 67 -5.93 1.97 5.23
CA SER A 67 -4.59 1.42 5.00
C SER A 67 -4.31 1.29 3.51
N PHE A 68 -3.51 2.22 3.00
CA PHE A 68 -2.99 2.25 1.64
C PHE A 68 -1.99 1.12 1.41
N ILE A 69 -2.25 0.25 0.44
CA ILE A 69 -1.41 -0.91 0.17
C ILE A 69 -0.53 -0.68 -1.07
N PHE A 70 0.77 -0.95 -0.91
CA PHE A 70 1.81 -0.87 -1.95
C PHE A 70 2.38 -2.26 -2.21
N ASP A 71 2.20 -2.81 -3.41
CA ASP A 71 2.79 -4.10 -3.80
C ASP A 71 4.21 -3.89 -4.37
N ASN A 72 5.22 -4.46 -3.68
CA ASN A 72 6.61 -4.43 -4.12
C ASN A 72 6.82 -5.05 -5.52
N GLU A 73 6.04 -6.07 -5.90
CA GLU A 73 6.17 -6.71 -7.22
C GLU A 73 5.68 -5.76 -8.31
N ALA A 74 4.55 -5.09 -8.09
CA ALA A 74 4.01 -4.11 -9.03
C ALA A 74 4.96 -2.91 -9.21
N ILE A 75 5.52 -2.37 -8.13
CA ILE A 75 6.45 -1.22 -8.21
C ILE A 75 7.76 -1.61 -8.89
N TYR A 76 8.25 -2.85 -8.66
CA TYR A 76 9.43 -3.36 -9.36
C TYR A 76 9.18 -3.51 -10.87
N ASP A 77 8.04 -4.08 -11.26
CA ASP A 77 7.67 -4.25 -12.66
C ASP A 77 7.47 -2.90 -13.37
N VAL A 78 6.83 -1.92 -12.72
CA VAL A 78 6.73 -0.54 -13.21
C VAL A 78 8.11 0.10 -13.37
N SER A 79 8.99 -0.03 -12.37
CA SER A 79 10.36 0.49 -12.44
C SER A 79 11.13 -0.08 -13.63
N ARG A 80 10.93 -1.37 -13.93
CA ARG A 80 11.62 -2.07 -15.01
C ARG A 80 11.05 -1.77 -16.39
N ARG A 81 9.73 -1.59 -16.53
CA ARG A 81 9.05 -1.38 -17.82
C ARG A 81 8.99 0.09 -18.25
N ASN A 82 8.80 1.01 -17.30
CA ASN A 82 8.51 2.42 -17.57
C ASN A 82 9.73 3.32 -17.39
N LEU A 83 10.68 2.92 -16.52
CA LEU A 83 11.91 3.68 -16.25
C LEU A 83 13.15 3.04 -16.86
N ASP A 84 13.00 1.93 -17.60
CA ASP A 84 14.06 1.17 -18.27
C ASP A 84 15.19 0.68 -17.33
N ILE A 85 14.91 0.50 -16.03
CA ILE A 85 15.88 0.02 -15.05
C ILE A 85 15.91 -1.52 -15.06
N GLU A 86 16.99 -2.14 -15.50
CA GLU A 86 17.09 -3.61 -15.58
C GLU A 86 16.94 -4.32 -14.22
N SER A 87 17.54 -3.75 -13.17
CA SER A 87 17.51 -4.28 -11.80
C SER A 87 17.23 -3.17 -10.75
N PRO A 88 15.96 -2.79 -10.55
CA PRO A 88 15.57 -1.80 -9.54
C PRO A 88 16.06 -2.15 -8.13
N SER A 89 16.72 -1.21 -7.47
CA SER A 89 17.11 -1.31 -6.06
C SER A 89 16.01 -0.77 -5.14
N TYR A 90 16.07 -1.08 -3.84
CA TYR A 90 15.17 -0.48 -2.85
C TYR A 90 15.19 1.06 -2.85
N THR A 91 16.29 1.69 -3.25
CA THR A 91 16.36 3.15 -3.42
C THR A 91 15.43 3.63 -4.52
N ASN A 92 15.35 2.91 -5.65
CA ASN A 92 14.46 3.26 -6.77
C ASN A 92 12.99 3.00 -6.38
N LEU A 93 12.70 1.85 -5.80
CA LEU A 93 11.38 1.50 -5.25
C LEU A 93 10.88 2.57 -4.26
N ASN A 94 11.71 2.96 -3.29
CA ASN A 94 11.38 3.96 -2.28
C ASN A 94 11.20 5.36 -2.88
N ARG A 95 11.94 5.73 -3.93
CA ARG A 95 11.75 7.01 -4.66
C ARG A 95 10.37 7.06 -5.33
N LEU A 96 9.91 5.96 -5.93
CA LEU A 96 8.56 5.88 -6.50
C LEU A 96 7.50 5.97 -5.40
N ILE A 97 7.58 5.13 -4.37
CA ILE A 97 6.66 5.15 -3.22
C ILE A 97 6.57 6.57 -2.61
N ALA A 98 7.71 7.25 -2.42
CA ALA A 98 7.75 8.61 -1.90
C ALA A 98 7.07 9.64 -2.82
N GLN A 99 7.13 9.49 -4.14
CA GLN A 99 6.39 10.35 -5.08
C GLN A 99 4.89 10.10 -5.03
N VAL A 100 4.46 8.83 -4.95
CA VAL A 100 3.04 8.48 -4.80
C VAL A 100 2.48 9.06 -3.49
N ILE A 101 3.15 8.81 -2.36
CA ILE A 101 2.78 9.38 -1.05
C ILE A 101 2.81 10.92 -1.07
N SER A 102 3.78 11.53 -1.76
CA SER A 102 3.84 12.99 -1.91
C SER A 102 2.59 13.51 -2.65
N SER A 103 2.19 12.89 -3.76
CA SER A 103 0.98 13.28 -4.48
C SER A 103 -0.29 13.03 -3.66
N GLY A 104 -0.45 11.88 -3.02
CA GLY A 104 -1.58 11.58 -2.13
C GLY A 104 -1.70 12.54 -0.96
N THR A 105 -0.58 12.95 -0.37
CA THR A 105 -0.54 13.92 0.73
C THR A 105 -0.41 15.38 0.25
N ALA A 106 -0.49 15.67 -1.06
CA ALA A 106 -0.42 17.05 -1.55
C ALA A 106 -1.62 17.91 -1.13
N PRO A 107 -2.89 17.44 -1.14
CA PRO A 107 -4.04 18.22 -0.67
C PRO A 107 -3.96 18.63 0.81
N LEU A 108 -3.23 17.86 1.62
CA LEU A 108 -2.99 18.15 3.05
C LEU A 108 -1.91 19.20 3.29
N ARG A 109 -1.10 19.53 2.27
CA ARG A 109 0.10 20.38 2.39
C ARG A 109 0.00 21.67 1.59
N PHE A 110 -0.78 21.67 0.51
CA PHE A 110 -0.91 22.79 -0.41
C PHE A 110 -2.39 23.09 -0.67
N ASN A 111 -2.74 24.38 -0.67
CA ASN A 111 -4.07 24.81 -1.11
C ASN A 111 -4.25 24.52 -2.61
N GLY A 112 -5.21 23.66 -2.92
CA GLY A 112 -5.66 23.33 -4.27
C GLY A 112 -7.15 23.58 -4.45
N PRO A 113 -7.69 23.34 -5.66
CA PRO A 113 -9.13 23.38 -5.91
C PRO A 113 -9.89 22.23 -5.23
N LEU A 114 -9.18 21.17 -4.83
CA LEU A 114 -9.67 20.05 -4.03
C LEU A 114 -8.76 19.92 -2.80
N ASN A 115 -9.10 20.63 -1.71
CA ASN A 115 -8.46 20.45 -0.41
C ASN A 115 -9.14 19.26 0.27
N VAL A 116 -8.42 18.14 0.42
CA VAL A 116 -8.93 16.91 1.03
C VAL A 116 -8.35 16.78 2.43
N ASP A 117 -9.20 16.78 3.45
CA ASP A 117 -8.79 16.60 4.84
C ASP A 117 -8.50 15.12 5.18
N LEU A 118 -7.75 14.85 6.24
CA LEU A 118 -7.44 13.47 6.67
C LEU A 118 -8.68 12.60 6.91
N ALA A 119 -9.76 13.21 7.40
CA ALA A 119 -11.04 12.54 7.62
C ALA A 119 -11.80 12.28 6.29
N GLU A 120 -11.56 13.09 5.26
CA GLU A 120 -12.22 12.92 3.97
C GLU A 120 -11.69 11.72 3.19
N PHE A 121 -10.41 11.34 3.38
CA PHE A 121 -9.91 10.04 2.89
C PHE A 121 -10.74 8.87 3.42
N GLN A 122 -11.17 8.92 4.68
CA GLN A 122 -12.05 7.91 5.25
C GLN A 122 -13.45 8.00 4.65
N THR A 123 -14.10 9.17 4.65
CA THR A 123 -15.48 9.29 4.15
C THR A 123 -15.65 9.03 2.66
N ASN A 124 -14.61 9.30 1.86
CA ASN A 124 -14.69 9.17 0.40
C ASN A 124 -14.27 7.78 -0.10
N LEU A 125 -13.43 7.06 0.64
CA LEU A 125 -12.83 5.80 0.19
C LEU A 125 -13.25 4.57 0.99
N VAL A 126 -13.80 4.75 2.19
CA VAL A 126 -14.13 3.66 3.12
C VAL A 126 -15.65 3.57 3.27
N PRO A 127 -16.35 2.82 2.39
CA PRO A 127 -17.81 2.68 2.45
C PRO A 127 -18.27 1.88 3.67
N TYR A 128 -17.44 0.96 4.16
CA TYR A 128 -17.70 0.13 5.34
C TYR A 128 -16.43 0.04 6.19
N PRO A 129 -16.53 0.06 7.54
CA PRO A 129 -15.35 0.11 8.43
C PRO A 129 -14.30 -0.98 8.20
N ARG A 130 -14.70 -2.18 7.77
CA ARG A 130 -13.77 -3.30 7.49
C ARG A 130 -13.13 -3.24 6.10
N ILE A 131 -13.74 -2.52 5.16
CA ILE A 131 -13.32 -2.40 3.77
C ILE A 131 -12.60 -1.07 3.62
N HIS A 132 -11.39 -0.99 4.17
CA HIS A 132 -10.59 0.25 4.25
C HIS A 132 -9.21 0.13 3.59
N PHE A 133 -9.05 -0.80 2.64
CA PHE A 133 -7.79 -1.08 1.94
C PHE A 133 -7.83 -0.64 0.47
N PRO A 134 -7.74 0.67 0.16
CA PRO A 134 -7.51 1.13 -1.21
C PRO A 134 -6.06 0.87 -1.66
N LEU A 135 -5.88 0.66 -2.97
CA LEU A 135 -4.58 0.46 -3.63
C LEU A 135 -4.00 1.84 -4.05
N VAL A 136 -2.67 2.05 -4.18
CA VAL A 136 -2.10 3.37 -4.63
C VAL A 136 -1.26 3.48 -5.95
N ALA A 137 -1.78 4.13 -7.01
CA ALA A 137 -1.21 4.34 -8.36
C ALA A 137 -0.77 5.76 -8.62
N TYR A 138 -0.07 5.89 -9.74
CA TYR A 138 0.48 7.14 -10.20
C TYR A 138 0.65 7.12 -11.72
N ALA A 139 0.39 8.26 -12.36
CA ALA A 139 0.75 8.48 -13.75
C ALA A 139 1.20 9.94 -13.98
N PRO A 140 2.12 10.17 -14.94
CA PRO A 140 2.83 9.16 -15.72
C PRO A 140 4.13 8.71 -15.02
N PHE A 141 4.47 7.42 -15.11
CA PHE A 141 5.81 6.94 -14.78
C PHE A 141 6.69 7.05 -16.03
N VAL A 142 7.66 7.97 -16.04
CA VAL A 142 8.49 8.27 -17.23
C VAL A 142 9.94 8.51 -16.80
N SER A 143 10.88 7.88 -17.51
CA SER A 143 12.31 8.15 -17.35
C SER A 143 12.68 9.55 -17.83
N ALA A 144 13.74 10.13 -17.27
CA ALA A 144 14.24 11.45 -17.64
C ALA A 144 14.52 11.60 -19.15
N GLU A 145 14.89 10.51 -19.83
CA GLU A 145 15.18 10.50 -21.28
C GLU A 145 13.91 10.52 -22.14
N ARG A 146 12.89 9.71 -21.81
CA ARG A 146 11.63 9.62 -22.58
C ARG A 146 10.81 10.91 -22.51
N ALA A 147 10.83 11.60 -21.37
CA ALA A 147 10.05 12.82 -21.16
C ALA A 147 10.46 14.04 -22.03
N TYR A 148 11.59 13.97 -22.74
CA TYR A 148 11.93 14.98 -23.77
C TYR A 148 11.14 14.81 -25.07
N TYR A 149 10.60 13.62 -25.34
CA TYR A 149 9.95 13.27 -26.61
C TYR A 149 8.42 13.19 -26.49
N GLU A 150 7.89 12.98 -25.28
CA GLU A 150 6.46 12.75 -25.04
C GLU A 150 5.83 13.89 -24.23
N ALA A 151 4.80 14.51 -24.80
CA ALA A 151 3.99 15.55 -24.14
C ALA A 151 2.63 14.97 -23.73
N PHE A 152 2.45 14.71 -22.44
CA PHE A 152 1.23 14.10 -21.92
C PHE A 152 0.09 15.12 -21.75
N SER A 153 -1.06 14.89 -22.40
CA SER A 153 -2.28 15.65 -22.11
C SER A 153 -2.93 15.14 -20.82
N VAL A 154 -3.85 15.93 -20.24
CA VAL A 154 -4.59 15.51 -19.04
C VAL A 154 -5.39 14.24 -19.31
N ASN A 155 -5.96 14.11 -20.52
CA ASN A 155 -6.74 12.94 -20.92
C ASN A 155 -5.84 11.69 -20.97
N ASP A 156 -4.63 11.79 -21.51
CA ASP A 156 -3.71 10.66 -21.63
C ASP A 156 -3.25 10.17 -20.25
N ILE A 157 -2.91 11.10 -19.34
CA ILE A 157 -2.55 10.77 -17.96
C ILE A 157 -3.76 10.12 -17.24
N THR A 158 -4.96 10.66 -17.40
CA THR A 158 -6.17 10.09 -16.79
C THR A 158 -6.46 8.68 -17.31
N ASN A 159 -6.36 8.44 -18.61
CA ASN A 159 -6.54 7.11 -19.19
C ASN A 159 -5.45 6.13 -18.73
N ALA A 160 -4.19 6.57 -18.66
CA ALA A 160 -3.08 5.78 -18.16
C ALA A 160 -3.29 5.29 -16.73
N CYS A 161 -3.98 6.06 -15.87
CA CYS A 161 -4.31 5.62 -14.52
C CYS A 161 -5.24 4.39 -14.47
N PHE A 162 -6.12 4.20 -15.47
CA PHE A 162 -7.01 3.05 -15.53
C PHE A 162 -6.32 1.78 -16.07
N GLU A 163 -5.16 1.91 -16.73
CA GLU A 163 -4.41 0.78 -17.28
C GLU A 163 -3.86 -0.13 -16.18
N THR A 164 -4.04 -1.43 -16.33
CA THR A 164 -3.56 -2.46 -15.39
C THR A 164 -2.03 -2.46 -15.20
N VAL A 165 -1.28 -1.82 -16.11
CA VAL A 165 0.19 -1.69 -16.03
C VAL A 165 0.61 -0.57 -15.07
N ASN A 166 -0.19 0.49 -14.95
CA ASN A 166 0.03 1.57 -13.99
C ASN A 166 -0.85 1.39 -12.74
N GLN A 167 -1.58 0.27 -12.63
CA GLN A 167 -2.59 0.05 -11.61
C GLN A 167 -2.05 -0.22 -10.23
N MET A 168 -2.49 0.73 -9.43
CA MET A 168 -3.18 0.71 -8.15
C MET A 168 -4.12 1.96 -8.25
N VAL A 169 -4.37 2.88 -7.29
CA VAL A 169 -5.26 4.10 -7.48
C VAL A 169 -4.91 5.41 -6.66
N GLU A 170 -5.58 6.59 -6.65
CA GLU A 170 -4.95 7.89 -6.18
C GLU A 170 -5.61 9.22 -6.61
N VAL A 171 -6.90 9.54 -6.34
CA VAL A 171 -7.59 10.72 -6.99
C VAL A 171 -6.85 12.02 -6.63
N GLY A 172 -6.24 12.61 -7.65
CA GLY A 172 -5.88 14.01 -7.64
C GLY A 172 -5.16 14.40 -8.93
N ILE A 173 -5.79 15.22 -9.78
CA ILE A 173 -5.05 15.97 -10.79
C ILE A 173 -4.31 17.07 -10.03
N ASN A 174 -2.99 16.92 -9.85
CA ASN A 174 -2.22 17.92 -9.15
C ASN A 174 -1.85 19.05 -10.13
N CYS A 175 -2.34 20.26 -9.83
CA CYS A 175 -1.99 21.47 -10.59
C CYS A 175 -0.59 22.00 -10.25
N GLN A 176 0.05 21.49 -9.20
CA GLN A 176 1.46 21.76 -8.90
C GLN A 176 2.34 20.67 -9.54
N PRO A 177 3.44 21.04 -10.23
CA PRO A 177 4.36 20.06 -10.77
C PRO A 177 5.05 19.28 -9.64
N PRO A 178 5.21 17.95 -9.74
CA PRO A 178 5.91 17.16 -8.73
C PRO A 178 7.38 17.57 -8.64
N THR A 179 7.88 17.76 -7.43
CA THR A 179 9.32 17.93 -7.19
C THR A 179 10.02 16.59 -7.31
N VAL A 180 10.76 16.37 -8.39
CA VAL A 180 11.66 15.21 -8.50
C VAL A 180 12.86 15.36 -7.55
N VAL A 181 13.33 14.23 -7.00
CA VAL A 181 14.58 14.18 -6.25
C VAL A 181 15.74 14.38 -7.22
N PRO A 182 16.76 15.20 -6.92
CA PRO A 182 17.99 15.24 -7.72
C PRO A 182 18.61 13.84 -7.85
N GLU A 183 19.11 13.49 -9.03
CA GLU A 183 19.59 12.13 -9.36
C GLU A 183 18.51 11.03 -9.19
N GLY A 184 17.24 11.43 -9.18
CA GLY A 184 16.08 10.54 -9.21
C GLY A 184 15.79 9.99 -10.60
N ASP A 185 15.16 8.82 -10.64
CA ASP A 185 14.90 8.05 -11.87
C ASP A 185 13.71 8.58 -12.68
N LEU A 186 12.91 9.47 -12.09
CA LEU A 186 11.72 10.08 -12.68
C LEU A 186 12.02 11.41 -13.35
N ALA A 187 11.41 11.61 -14.52
CA ALA A 187 11.44 12.88 -15.24
C ALA A 187 10.74 14.03 -14.51
N LYS A 188 11.19 15.25 -14.79
CA LYS A 188 10.43 16.47 -14.47
C LYS A 188 9.24 16.58 -15.40
N VAL A 189 8.05 16.28 -14.89
CA VAL A 189 6.77 16.45 -15.60
C VAL A 189 6.01 17.66 -15.07
N THR A 190 5.18 18.28 -15.92
CA THR A 190 4.41 19.49 -15.55
C THR A 190 3.10 19.18 -14.85
N LYS A 191 2.58 17.95 -15.00
CA LYS A 191 1.32 17.47 -14.44
C LYS A 191 1.46 16.00 -14.07
N THR A 192 0.76 15.60 -13.01
CA THR A 192 0.62 14.19 -12.60
C THR A 192 -0.80 13.95 -12.10
N ALA A 193 -1.22 12.68 -12.12
CA ALA A 193 -2.50 12.27 -11.57
C ALA A 193 -2.44 10.91 -10.89
N CYS A 194 -3.54 10.62 -10.19
CA CYS A 194 -4.21 9.33 -10.22
C CYS A 194 -5.74 9.42 -9.93
N MET A 195 -6.36 8.33 -9.44
CA MET A 195 -7.72 7.84 -9.77
C MET A 195 -8.31 6.92 -8.66
N LEU A 196 -8.45 7.40 -7.42
CA LEU A 196 -8.74 6.60 -6.20
C LEU A 196 -9.86 5.58 -6.31
N ALA A 197 -9.56 4.36 -5.88
CA ALA A 197 -10.53 3.30 -5.73
C ALA A 197 -10.19 2.34 -4.58
N ASN A 198 -11.18 2.18 -3.72
CA ASN A 198 -11.33 0.95 -2.98
C ASN A 198 -12.00 -0.05 -3.94
N THR A 199 -11.28 -1.10 -4.33
CA THR A 199 -11.73 -2.07 -5.35
C THR A 199 -11.73 -3.48 -4.78
N THR A 200 -12.75 -4.25 -5.13
CA THR A 200 -12.91 -5.66 -4.71
C THR A 200 -11.82 -6.58 -5.27
N ALA A 201 -11.05 -6.12 -6.27
CA ALA A 201 -9.88 -6.83 -6.78
C ALA A 201 -8.82 -7.14 -5.69
N ILE A 202 -8.77 -6.37 -4.60
CA ILE A 202 -7.85 -6.65 -3.48
C ILE A 202 -8.16 -7.97 -2.75
N SER A 203 -9.38 -8.51 -2.90
CA SER A 203 -9.75 -9.85 -2.41
C SER A 203 -8.88 -10.97 -2.98
N GLU A 204 -8.27 -10.79 -4.16
CA GLU A 204 -7.32 -11.73 -4.73
C GLU A 204 -6.00 -11.74 -3.95
N ALA A 205 -5.51 -10.57 -3.51
CA ALA A 205 -4.33 -10.48 -2.64
C ALA A 205 -4.57 -11.18 -1.30
N TRP A 206 -5.73 -10.97 -0.67
CA TRP A 206 -6.12 -11.71 0.54
C TRP A 206 -6.27 -13.22 0.28
N GLY A 207 -6.73 -13.62 -0.91
CA GLY A 207 -6.78 -15.01 -1.36
C GLY A 207 -5.40 -15.66 -1.47
N ARG A 208 -4.43 -15.00 -2.12
CA ARG A 208 -3.03 -15.46 -2.23
C ARG A 208 -2.38 -15.61 -0.86
N LEU A 209 -2.61 -14.63 0.02
CA LEU A 209 -2.06 -14.61 1.38
C LEU A 209 -2.59 -15.78 2.24
N ASN A 210 -3.91 -16.01 2.20
CA ASN A 210 -4.56 -17.14 2.87
C ASN A 210 -4.02 -18.49 2.36
N LEU A 211 -3.87 -18.66 1.04
CA LEU A 211 -3.32 -19.90 0.46
C LEU A 211 -1.89 -20.18 0.96
N ASN A 212 -1.04 -19.15 0.99
CA ASN A 212 0.33 -19.30 1.48
C ASN A 212 0.37 -19.64 2.98
N LEU A 213 -0.50 -19.02 3.78
CA LEU A 213 -0.65 -19.38 5.19
C LEU A 213 -1.09 -20.85 5.35
N ASP A 214 -2.15 -21.25 4.65
CA ASP A 214 -2.74 -22.60 4.77
C ASP A 214 -1.71 -23.68 4.42
N LEU A 215 -0.88 -23.47 3.39
CA LEU A 215 0.22 -24.36 3.00
C LEU A 215 1.32 -24.48 4.07
N MET A 216 1.66 -23.40 4.77
CA MET A 216 2.66 -23.40 5.84
C MET A 216 2.10 -24.00 7.14
N PHE A 217 0.87 -23.64 7.49
CA PHE A 217 0.22 -24.01 8.74
C PHE A 217 -0.22 -25.48 8.75
N ALA A 218 -0.60 -26.05 7.60
CA ALA A 218 -0.85 -27.49 7.44
C ALA A 218 0.36 -28.37 7.83
N LYS A 219 1.59 -27.83 7.75
CA LYS A 219 2.83 -28.49 8.18
C LYS A 219 3.35 -27.98 9.54
N ARG A 220 2.62 -27.08 10.21
CA ARG A 220 3.04 -26.31 11.39
C ARG A 220 4.44 -25.67 11.23
N ALA A 221 4.79 -25.30 10.00
CA ALA A 221 6.11 -24.74 9.69
C ALA A 221 6.28 -23.40 10.41
N PHE A 222 7.41 -23.20 11.08
CA PHE A 222 7.79 -21.98 11.83
C PHE A 222 6.89 -21.57 13.01
N VAL A 223 5.74 -22.22 13.24
CA VAL A 223 4.78 -21.87 14.33
C VAL A 223 5.44 -21.81 15.71
N HIS A 224 6.40 -22.71 15.99
CA HIS A 224 7.14 -22.75 17.26
C HIS A 224 7.94 -21.47 17.56
N TRP A 225 8.29 -20.65 16.56
CA TRP A 225 8.96 -19.35 16.78
C TRP A 225 8.03 -18.34 17.44
N TYR A 226 6.73 -18.38 17.12
CA TYR A 226 5.72 -17.49 17.67
C TYR A 226 5.24 -18.00 19.04
N VAL A 227 4.97 -19.31 19.15
CA VAL A 227 4.58 -19.93 20.43
C VAL A 227 5.68 -19.82 21.47
N GLY A 228 6.94 -20.01 21.08
CA GLY A 228 8.12 -19.78 21.93
C GLY A 228 8.35 -18.32 22.34
N LYS A 229 7.57 -17.37 21.82
CA LYS A 229 7.54 -15.96 22.22
C LYS A 229 6.26 -15.57 22.98
N GLY A 230 5.47 -16.56 23.41
CA GLY A 230 4.26 -16.35 24.23
C GLY A 230 2.98 -16.06 23.45
N MET A 231 2.98 -16.26 22.12
CA MET A 231 1.77 -16.20 21.32
C MET A 231 1.02 -17.54 21.36
N GLU A 232 -0.28 -17.52 21.64
CA GLU A 232 -1.11 -18.72 21.58
C GLU A 232 -1.31 -19.21 20.13
N GLU A 233 -1.24 -20.53 19.89
CA GLU A 233 -1.39 -21.11 18.55
C GLU A 233 -2.80 -20.85 17.95
N GLY A 234 -3.83 -20.73 18.79
CA GLY A 234 -5.21 -20.42 18.37
C GLY A 234 -5.34 -19.10 17.61
N LYS A 235 -4.48 -18.11 17.88
CA LYS A 235 -4.49 -16.80 17.19
C LYS A 235 -4.22 -16.89 15.69
N PHE A 236 -3.53 -17.95 15.23
CA PHE A 236 -3.36 -18.18 13.79
C PHE A 236 -4.67 -18.56 13.11
N ALA A 237 -5.49 -19.38 13.76
CA ALA A 237 -6.80 -19.78 13.23
C ALA A 237 -7.78 -18.58 13.24
N GLU A 238 -7.83 -17.84 14.35
CA GLU A 238 -8.66 -16.62 14.48
C GLU A 238 -8.33 -15.59 13.40
N ALA A 239 -7.06 -15.21 13.25
CA ALA A 239 -6.64 -14.24 12.24
C ALA A 239 -6.93 -14.72 10.80
N ARG A 240 -6.84 -16.04 10.55
CA ARG A 240 -7.16 -16.67 9.27
C ARG A 240 -8.67 -16.73 8.98
N GLU A 241 -9.51 -16.88 9.99
CA GLU A 241 -10.97 -16.78 9.86
C GLU A 241 -11.37 -15.33 9.58
N VAL A 242 -10.83 -14.36 10.31
CA VAL A 242 -11.06 -12.93 10.07
C VAL A 242 -10.66 -12.51 8.66
N LEU A 243 -9.52 -12.98 8.14
CA LEU A 243 -9.08 -12.66 6.78
C LEU A 243 -9.94 -13.35 5.68
N ALA A 244 -10.50 -14.54 5.95
CA ALA A 244 -11.47 -15.14 5.03
C ALA A 244 -12.85 -14.48 5.09
N ALA A 245 -13.28 -14.01 6.26
CA ALA A 245 -14.46 -13.17 6.38
C ALA A 245 -14.27 -11.87 5.61
N LEU A 246 -13.13 -11.18 5.78
CA LEU A 246 -12.80 -9.97 4.99
C LEU A 246 -12.83 -10.25 3.49
N LYS A 247 -12.25 -11.38 3.02
CA LYS A 247 -12.30 -11.76 1.60
C LYS A 247 -13.73 -11.96 1.09
N LYS A 248 -14.68 -12.37 1.95
CA LYS A 248 -16.09 -12.58 1.61
C LYS A 248 -16.92 -11.28 1.68
N ASP A 249 -16.45 -10.29 2.43
CA ASP A 249 -17.07 -8.97 2.51
C ASP A 249 -16.77 -8.10 1.27
N TYR A 250 -15.69 -8.41 0.54
CA TYR A 250 -15.32 -7.88 -0.77
C TYR A 250 -16.00 -8.62 -1.94
#